data_AF-A0A7Y6Z5N6-F1
#
_entry.id   AF-A0A7Y6Z5N6-F1
#
_cell.length_a   1.000
_cell.length_b   1.000
_cell.length_c   1.000
_cell.angle_alpha   90.00
_cell.angle_beta   90.00
_cell.angle_gamma   90.00
#
_symmetry.space_group_name_H-M   'P 1'
#
loop_
_entity.id
_entity.type
_entity.pdbx_description
1 polymer ?
#
loop_
_entity_poly.entity_id
_entity_poly.type
_entity_poly.pdbx_seq_one_letter_code
_entity_poly.pdbx_strand_id
1 'polypeptide(L)'
;MKAGKLNTKPSVAVIGAGLSGLSAAWLLRNDYNVTLFERHQRAGMGVHTADYSSNGIKTRIDVPLRIFTPSYYPNLFALYEYLGIEMEPSDHAGVFQYWREGKIKPFFQYRNARIRSFEFLRLSRIGFGWHSIKLVLQSIRFFRKIEKDNRNTIKALSQQTFLEYLEQNNLHNQFVNELILPALAVTLTCDFKSVLAYPADTIIDYLTCGVMKQGIVRAKQGVDGIVPKLTQGYVLRCSHEVLQVNEANGGVSVCVNNLLTQQSDTQQFDYVVIASQANIAAKMLCSNESDNTQGQLLSQIPMAYSTMVLHTDESLVFDKNRASPVSYLLSEQEDRAATTVDLSKAFSTYAQQESVFQTWHPIKQPQADKVICQAEFSRPLVTLESRKAVSQLQSMNEHSSIKICGSYMANRFPLLDAAVESSVIIAELMGVRAPWVRA
;
A
#
# COMPACT_ATOMS: atom_id res chain seq x y z
N MET A 1 -19.53 45.19 27.61
CA MET A 1 -18.20 44.67 27.21
C MET A 1 -18.33 43.16 27.03
N LYS A 2 -18.40 42.66 25.79
CA LYS A 2 -18.33 41.22 25.51
C LYS A 2 -16.85 40.85 25.45
N ALA A 3 -16.37 40.04 26.38
CA ALA A 3 -15.04 39.46 26.32
C ALA A 3 -14.90 38.73 24.97
N GLY A 4 -13.94 39.17 24.15
CA GLY A 4 -13.62 38.49 22.91
C GLY A 4 -13.20 37.06 23.24
N LYS A 5 -13.93 36.07 22.71
CA LYS A 5 -13.40 34.71 22.61
C LYS A 5 -12.10 34.84 21.82
N LEU A 6 -10.96 34.69 22.50
CA LEU A 6 -9.69 34.43 21.83
C LEU A 6 -9.96 33.28 20.86
N ASN A 7 -9.75 33.53 19.57
CA ASN A 7 -10.06 32.60 18.49
C ASN A 7 -9.05 31.45 18.52
N THR A 8 -9.17 30.57 19.53
CA THR A 8 -8.29 29.41 19.69
C THR A 8 -8.72 28.36 18.68
N LYS A 9 -7.78 27.95 17.81
CA LYS A 9 -7.99 26.87 16.86
C LYS A 9 -8.57 25.62 17.57
N PRO A 10 -9.54 24.90 16.97
CA PRO A 10 -10.03 23.66 17.55
C PRO A 10 -8.90 22.63 17.68
N SER A 11 -8.97 21.79 18.69
CA SER A 11 -8.00 20.73 18.99
C SER A 11 -8.33 19.45 18.24
N VAL A 12 -7.30 18.81 17.66
CA VAL A 12 -7.46 17.56 16.90
C VAL A 12 -6.40 16.56 17.33
N ALA A 13 -6.83 15.35 17.74
CA ALA A 13 -5.91 14.22 17.86
C ALA A 13 -5.88 13.44 16.54
N VAL A 14 -4.68 13.17 16.04
CA VAL A 14 -4.47 12.27 14.89
C VAL A 14 -3.81 10.99 15.40
N ILE A 15 -4.41 9.84 15.11
CA ILE A 15 -4.00 8.57 15.72
C ILE A 15 -3.36 7.66 14.65
N GLY A 16 -2.06 7.48 14.75
CA GLY A 16 -1.23 6.70 13.84
C GLY A 16 -0.43 7.57 12.87
N ALA A 17 0.90 7.36 12.83
CA ALA A 17 1.83 8.07 11.94
C ALA A 17 2.06 7.32 10.61
N GLY A 18 1.06 6.59 10.11
CA GLY A 18 1.05 6.12 8.73
C GLY A 18 0.92 7.29 7.74
N LEU A 19 0.99 7.01 6.44
CA LEU A 19 0.90 8.06 5.41
C LEU A 19 -0.40 8.89 5.51
N SER A 20 -1.53 8.23 5.78
CA SER A 20 -2.83 8.89 5.97
C SER A 20 -2.82 9.85 7.16
N GLY A 21 -2.27 9.43 8.30
CA GLY A 21 -2.21 10.25 9.51
C GLY A 21 -1.21 11.40 9.40
N LEU A 22 -0.03 11.13 8.83
CA LEU A 22 0.95 12.18 8.54
C LEU A 22 0.41 13.22 7.56
N SER A 23 -0.28 12.78 6.49
CA SER A 23 -0.89 13.68 5.53
C SER A 23 -2.05 14.48 6.14
N ALA A 24 -2.93 13.84 6.92
CA ALA A 24 -4.03 14.52 7.62
C ALA A 24 -3.52 15.55 8.63
N ALA A 25 -2.57 15.18 9.50
CA ALA A 25 -1.97 16.08 10.47
C ALA A 25 -1.27 17.26 9.80
N TRP A 26 -0.53 16.99 8.71
CA TRP A 26 0.09 18.04 7.93
C TRP A 26 -0.97 18.99 7.36
N LEU A 27 -2.02 18.49 6.70
CA LEU A 27 -3.08 19.33 6.14
C LEU A 27 -3.74 20.23 7.20
N LEU A 28 -4.12 19.66 8.34
CA LEU A 28 -4.88 20.35 9.38
C LEU A 28 -4.06 21.36 10.21
N ARG A 29 -2.72 21.30 10.18
CA ARG A 29 -1.81 22.03 11.09
C ARG A 29 -2.00 23.56 11.11
N ASN A 30 -2.49 24.15 10.02
CA ASN A 30 -2.64 25.60 9.91
C ASN A 30 -3.95 26.11 10.52
N ASP A 31 -4.98 25.26 10.60
CA ASP A 31 -6.33 25.64 11.03
C ASP A 31 -6.72 25.00 12.37
N TYR A 32 -5.99 23.96 12.79
CA TYR A 32 -6.23 23.19 14.00
C TYR A 32 -4.99 23.07 14.90
N ASN A 33 -5.22 22.89 16.20
CA ASN A 33 -4.20 22.51 17.18
C ASN A 33 -4.02 20.97 17.15
N VAL A 34 -3.14 20.51 16.27
CA VAL A 34 -2.95 19.09 15.99
C VAL A 34 -1.96 18.44 16.98
N THR A 35 -2.36 17.30 17.55
CA THR A 35 -1.47 16.35 18.24
C THR A 35 -1.54 14.99 17.56
N LEU A 36 -0.43 14.52 17.00
CA LEU A 36 -0.31 13.19 16.41
C LEU A 36 0.26 12.21 17.44
N PHE A 37 -0.43 11.09 17.65
CA PHE A 37 0.01 9.98 18.50
C PHE A 37 0.49 8.80 17.67
N GLU A 38 1.64 8.24 18.02
CA GLU A 38 2.24 7.07 17.39
C GLU A 38 2.77 6.10 18.46
N ARG A 39 2.40 4.81 18.35
CA ARG A 39 2.81 3.78 19.30
C ARG A 39 4.28 3.40 19.16
N HIS A 40 4.83 3.47 17.95
CA HIS A 40 6.23 3.15 17.70
C HIS A 40 7.15 4.28 18.18
N GLN A 41 8.43 3.96 18.41
CA GLN A 41 9.43 4.93 18.87
C GLN A 41 9.74 6.04 17.85
N ARG A 42 9.35 5.84 16.59
CA ARG A 42 9.54 6.78 15.50
C ARG A 42 8.27 6.89 14.68
N ALA A 43 7.98 8.11 14.23
CA ALA A 43 6.88 8.37 13.34
C ALA A 43 7.18 7.87 11.92
N GLY A 44 6.09 7.63 11.19
CA GLY A 44 6.15 7.40 9.77
C GLY A 44 5.97 5.95 9.38
N MET A 45 5.93 5.78 8.07
CA MET A 45 5.86 4.49 7.41
C MET A 45 7.13 3.63 7.62
N GLY A 46 8.17 4.18 8.27
CA GLY A 46 9.54 3.66 8.33
C GLY A 46 9.87 2.74 9.50
N VAL A 47 8.87 2.13 10.14
CA VAL A 47 9.07 1.17 11.26
C VAL A 47 10.08 0.08 10.89
N HIS A 48 10.16 -0.29 9.61
CA HIS A 48 11.16 -1.21 9.09
C HIS A 48 12.01 -0.52 8.01
N THR A 49 13.24 -0.20 8.38
CA THR A 49 14.32 0.24 7.49
C THR A 49 15.59 -0.51 7.89
N ALA A 50 16.46 -0.80 6.92
CA ALA A 50 17.72 -1.48 7.16
C ALA A 50 18.88 -0.71 6.52
N ASP A 51 19.99 -0.61 7.24
CA ASP A 51 21.23 -0.10 6.69
C ASP A 51 21.94 -1.24 5.96
N TYR A 52 22.31 -1.01 4.70
CA TYR A 52 23.02 -1.96 3.86
C TYR A 52 24.31 -1.34 3.35
N SER A 53 25.40 -2.08 3.52
CA SER A 53 26.74 -1.63 3.12
C SER A 53 27.43 -2.73 2.32
N SER A 54 27.84 -2.42 1.10
CA SER A 54 28.68 -3.27 0.25
C SER A 54 29.52 -2.40 -0.68
N ASN A 55 30.65 -2.91 -1.18
CA ASN A 55 31.57 -2.17 -2.06
C ASN A 55 31.98 -0.77 -1.56
N GLY A 56 32.01 -0.55 -0.23
CA GLY A 56 32.27 0.77 0.37
C GLY A 56 31.13 1.78 0.31
N ILE A 57 29.97 1.41 -0.25
CA ILE A 57 28.78 2.24 -0.39
C ILE A 57 27.80 1.90 0.74
N LYS A 58 27.30 2.91 1.44
CA LYS A 58 26.26 2.75 2.47
C LYS A 58 24.94 3.31 1.96
N THR A 59 23.89 2.51 2.07
CA THR A 59 22.53 2.90 1.66
C THR A 59 21.52 2.46 2.72
N ARG A 60 20.44 3.22 2.87
CA ARG A 60 19.30 2.83 3.70
C ARG A 60 18.18 2.27 2.81
N ILE A 61 17.64 1.13 3.20
CA ILE A 61 16.63 0.40 2.44
C ILE A 61 15.31 0.41 3.22
N ASP A 62 14.26 0.91 2.56
CA ASP A 62 12.88 0.83 3.00
C ASP A 62 12.36 -0.61 2.97
N VAL A 63 11.76 -1.09 4.06
CA VAL A 63 11.14 -2.42 4.13
C VAL A 63 9.65 -2.28 4.48
N PRO A 64 8.71 -2.62 3.58
CA PRO A 64 8.94 -2.92 2.16
C PRO A 64 9.34 -1.69 1.38
N LEU A 65 9.86 -1.94 0.18
CA LEU A 65 9.98 -0.93 -0.86
C LEU A 65 8.61 -0.28 -1.14
N ARG A 66 8.59 1.05 -1.19
CA ARG A 66 7.40 1.86 -1.47
C ARG A 66 7.46 2.39 -2.89
N ILE A 67 6.78 1.68 -3.79
CA ILE A 67 6.68 2.03 -5.20
C ILE A 67 5.30 2.55 -5.56
N PHE A 68 5.25 3.40 -6.56
CA PHE A 68 4.03 4.04 -7.03
C PHE A 68 4.15 4.42 -8.51
N THR A 69 3.03 4.73 -9.17
CA THR A 69 2.97 5.08 -10.60
C THR A 69 2.10 6.32 -10.81
N PRO A 70 2.44 7.26 -11.71
CA PRO A 70 1.66 8.49 -11.85
C PRO A 70 0.19 8.24 -12.22
N SER A 71 -0.07 7.14 -12.94
CA SER A 71 -1.41 6.84 -13.47
C SER A 71 -2.42 6.35 -12.42
N TYR A 72 -1.94 5.81 -11.29
CA TYR A 72 -2.78 5.25 -10.22
C TYR A 72 -2.61 5.99 -8.88
N TYR A 73 -1.58 6.84 -8.78
CA TYR A 73 -1.24 7.54 -7.55
C TYR A 73 -1.27 9.07 -7.65
N PRO A 74 -2.34 9.68 -8.22
CA PRO A 74 -2.35 11.12 -8.49
C PRO A 74 -2.22 11.99 -7.24
N ASN A 75 -2.83 11.60 -6.12
CA ASN A 75 -2.78 12.39 -4.88
C ASN A 75 -1.40 12.29 -4.23
N LEU A 76 -0.83 11.08 -4.22
CA LEU A 76 0.53 10.88 -3.70
C LEU A 76 1.57 11.64 -4.53
N PHE A 77 1.46 11.59 -5.86
CA PHE A 77 2.35 12.32 -6.76
C PHE A 77 2.25 13.82 -6.52
N ALA A 78 1.03 14.37 -6.48
CA ALA A 78 0.81 15.79 -6.23
C ALA A 78 1.38 16.23 -4.87
N LEU A 79 1.18 15.44 -3.81
CA LEU A 79 1.78 15.66 -2.50
C LEU A 79 3.32 15.67 -2.55
N TYR A 80 3.92 14.65 -3.18
CA TYR A 80 5.37 14.52 -3.24
C TYR A 80 6.02 15.60 -4.10
N GLU A 81 5.41 15.99 -5.22
CA GLU A 81 5.84 17.12 -6.03
C GLU A 81 5.77 18.43 -5.24
N TYR A 82 4.65 18.67 -4.54
CA TYR A 82 4.47 19.86 -3.70
C TYR A 82 5.52 19.95 -2.58
N LEU A 83 5.85 18.82 -1.96
CA LEU A 83 6.89 18.74 -0.93
C LEU A 83 8.32 18.72 -1.51
N GLY A 84 8.50 18.67 -2.84
CA GLY A 84 9.80 18.54 -3.49
C GLY A 84 10.52 17.24 -3.12
N ILE A 85 9.80 16.12 -3.04
CA ILE A 85 10.39 14.79 -2.83
C ILE A 85 11.01 14.31 -4.14
N GLU A 86 12.31 14.01 -4.11
CA GLU A 86 13.00 13.44 -5.26
C GLU A 86 12.54 12.00 -5.50
N MET A 87 12.18 11.70 -6.74
CA MET A 87 11.70 10.39 -7.17
C MET A 87 12.65 9.79 -8.20
N GLU A 88 12.81 8.47 -8.19
CA GLU A 88 13.60 7.76 -9.19
C GLU A 88 12.78 6.64 -9.86
N PRO A 89 12.98 6.39 -11.16
CA PRO A 89 12.33 5.30 -11.88
C PRO A 89 12.91 3.94 -11.48
N SER A 90 12.10 2.91 -11.70
CA SER A 90 12.43 1.51 -11.46
C SER A 90 12.40 0.68 -12.74
N ASP A 91 13.36 -0.23 -12.91
CA ASP A 91 13.18 -1.36 -13.83
C ASP A 91 12.33 -2.44 -13.14
N HIS A 92 11.08 -2.58 -13.58
CA HIS A 92 10.15 -3.60 -13.12
C HIS A 92 9.82 -4.65 -14.17
N ALA A 93 10.79 -4.98 -15.01
CA ALA A 93 10.74 -6.19 -15.82
C ALA A 93 10.58 -7.45 -14.94
N GLY A 94 9.74 -8.38 -15.40
CA GLY A 94 9.35 -9.57 -14.64
C GLY A 94 9.86 -10.89 -15.24
N VAL A 95 10.13 -11.86 -14.37
CA VAL A 95 10.30 -13.28 -14.69
C VAL A 95 9.38 -14.14 -13.82
N PHE A 96 8.62 -15.03 -14.45
CA PHE A 96 7.72 -15.98 -13.81
C PHE A 96 8.32 -17.39 -13.88
N GLN A 97 8.27 -18.07 -12.74
CA GLN A 97 9.02 -19.29 -12.48
C GLN A 97 8.19 -20.28 -11.70
N TYR A 98 8.48 -21.57 -11.89
CA TYR A 98 7.94 -22.64 -11.07
C TYR A 98 8.97 -23.11 -10.04
N TRP A 99 8.49 -23.34 -8.82
CA TRP A 99 9.14 -24.16 -7.81
C TRP A 99 8.66 -25.60 -7.95
N ARG A 100 9.50 -26.48 -8.52
CA ARG A 100 9.18 -27.91 -8.68
C ARG A 100 10.42 -28.74 -8.41
N GLU A 101 10.25 -29.83 -7.66
CA GLU A 101 11.34 -30.80 -7.37
C GLU A 101 12.60 -30.13 -6.78
N GLY A 102 12.40 -29.13 -5.91
CA GLY A 102 13.50 -28.38 -5.29
C GLY A 102 14.29 -27.46 -6.23
N LYS A 103 13.78 -27.21 -7.44
CA LYS A 103 14.43 -26.36 -8.46
C LYS A 103 13.51 -25.25 -8.94
N ILE A 104 14.10 -24.08 -9.20
CA ILE A 104 13.42 -22.95 -9.82
C ILE A 104 13.60 -23.05 -11.34
N LYS A 105 12.48 -23.03 -12.09
CA LYS A 105 12.49 -23.08 -13.57
C LYS A 105 11.69 -21.91 -14.15
N PRO A 106 12.30 -21.00 -14.93
CA PRO A 106 11.56 -19.92 -15.57
C PRO A 106 10.73 -20.42 -16.76
N PHE A 107 9.53 -19.89 -16.92
CA PHE A 107 8.63 -20.22 -18.05
C PHE A 107 8.12 -18.99 -18.80
N PHE A 108 8.28 -17.79 -18.24
CA PHE A 108 7.92 -16.55 -18.92
C PHE A 108 8.80 -15.40 -18.40
N GLN A 109 9.46 -14.67 -19.28
CA GLN A 109 10.24 -13.50 -18.89
C GLN A 109 10.10 -12.40 -19.94
N TYR A 110 9.87 -11.18 -19.47
CA TYR A 110 9.94 -9.98 -20.31
C TYR A 110 10.99 -9.02 -19.78
N ARG A 111 11.47 -8.14 -20.64
CA ARG A 111 12.42 -7.07 -20.33
C ARG A 111 11.93 -5.76 -20.90
N ASN A 112 12.27 -4.66 -20.25
CA ASN A 112 12.07 -3.34 -20.81
C ASN A 112 13.02 -3.15 -21.99
N ALA A 113 12.50 -2.65 -23.10
CA ALA A 113 13.26 -2.34 -24.30
C ALA A 113 12.84 -0.96 -24.82
N ARG A 114 13.80 -0.24 -25.39
CA ARG A 114 13.58 1.10 -25.93
C ARG A 114 14.10 1.19 -27.35
N ILE A 115 13.26 1.66 -28.27
CA ILE A 115 13.66 2.05 -29.62
C ILE A 115 13.35 3.53 -29.77
N ARG A 116 14.40 4.36 -29.87
CA ARG A 116 14.29 5.83 -29.86
C ARG A 116 13.57 6.33 -28.60
N SER A 117 12.41 6.97 -28.73
CA SER A 117 11.57 7.45 -27.64
C SER A 117 10.46 6.46 -27.25
N PHE A 118 10.35 5.31 -27.91
CA PHE A 118 9.29 4.33 -27.65
C PHE A 118 9.80 3.20 -26.76
N GLU A 119 9.16 3.02 -25.61
CA GLU A 119 9.43 1.95 -24.66
C GLU A 119 8.37 0.85 -24.78
N PHE A 120 8.81 -0.41 -24.74
CA PHE A 120 7.93 -1.57 -24.85
C PHE A 120 8.50 -2.78 -24.12
N LEU A 121 7.63 -3.73 -23.81
CA LEU A 121 8.00 -5.00 -23.20
C LEU A 121 8.47 -5.98 -24.28
N ARG A 122 9.72 -6.42 -24.20
CA ARG A 122 10.30 -7.42 -25.09
C ARG A 122 10.33 -8.78 -24.39
N LEU A 123 9.75 -9.80 -25.03
CA LEU A 123 9.84 -11.17 -24.56
C LEU A 123 11.30 -11.66 -24.61
N SER A 124 11.77 -12.28 -23.53
CA SER A 124 13.11 -12.84 -23.40
C SER A 124 13.20 -14.23 -24.05
N ARG A 125 14.42 -14.69 -24.37
CA ARG A 125 14.68 -16.10 -24.73
C ARG A 125 14.58 -17.05 -23.52
N ILE A 126 14.64 -16.51 -22.30
CA ILE A 126 14.49 -17.26 -21.05
C ILE A 126 13.02 -17.66 -20.89
N GLY A 127 12.76 -18.95 -20.72
CA GLY A 127 11.39 -19.49 -20.69
C GLY A 127 10.67 -19.41 -22.03
N PHE A 128 11.36 -19.11 -23.14
CA PHE A 128 10.72 -18.97 -24.44
C PHE A 128 10.28 -20.32 -25.02
N GLY A 129 9.03 -20.41 -25.44
CA GLY A 129 8.47 -21.55 -26.16
C GLY A 129 7.02 -21.31 -26.58
N TRP A 130 6.37 -22.36 -27.08
CA TRP A 130 4.95 -22.30 -27.45
C TRP A 130 4.05 -21.85 -26.31
N HIS A 131 4.40 -22.26 -25.10
CA HIS A 131 3.69 -21.87 -23.88
C HIS A 131 3.77 -20.36 -23.62
N SER A 132 4.96 -19.75 -23.66
CA SER A 132 5.11 -18.30 -23.48
C SER A 132 4.40 -17.49 -24.58
N ILE A 133 4.36 -18.00 -25.82
CA ILE A 133 3.62 -17.36 -26.92
C ILE A 133 2.11 -17.38 -26.65
N LYS A 134 1.57 -18.52 -26.18
CA LYS A 134 0.15 -18.61 -25.77
C LYS A 134 -0.19 -17.59 -24.69
N LEU A 135 0.67 -17.44 -23.68
CA LEU A 135 0.50 -16.44 -22.62
C LEU A 135 0.46 -15.01 -23.17
N VAL A 136 1.33 -14.65 -24.12
CA VAL A 136 1.30 -13.33 -24.78
C VAL A 136 -0.02 -13.11 -25.53
N LEU A 137 -0.46 -14.09 -26.33
CA LEU A 137 -1.71 -13.97 -27.10
C LEU A 137 -2.93 -13.85 -26.19
N GLN A 138 -2.98 -14.63 -25.11
CA GLN A 138 -4.03 -14.55 -24.09
C GLN A 138 -4.01 -13.20 -23.37
N SER A 139 -2.83 -12.69 -23.02
CA SER A 139 -2.67 -11.35 -22.45
C SER A 139 -3.25 -10.26 -23.34
N ILE A 140 -2.91 -10.26 -24.64
CA ILE A 140 -3.44 -9.28 -25.60
C ILE A 140 -4.98 -9.35 -25.67
N ARG A 141 -5.55 -10.57 -25.71
CA ARG A 141 -7.01 -10.76 -25.75
C ARG A 141 -7.68 -10.26 -24.46
N PHE A 142 -7.09 -10.59 -23.32
CA PHE A 142 -7.56 -10.18 -22.00
C PHE A 142 -7.54 -8.66 -21.83
N PHE A 143 -6.40 -8.00 -22.08
CA PHE A 143 -6.26 -6.55 -21.94
C PHE A 143 -7.20 -5.78 -22.87
N ARG A 144 -7.40 -6.25 -24.12
CA ARG A 144 -8.39 -5.66 -25.04
C ARG A 144 -9.83 -5.78 -24.52
N LYS A 145 -10.19 -6.90 -23.88
CA LYS A 145 -11.51 -7.12 -23.30
C LYS A 145 -11.75 -6.20 -22.12
N ILE A 146 -10.85 -6.19 -21.13
CA ILE A 146 -11.02 -5.35 -19.94
C ILE A 146 -10.96 -3.86 -20.27
N GLU A 147 -10.17 -3.41 -21.25
CA GLU A 147 -10.18 -2.01 -21.72
C GLU A 147 -11.51 -1.61 -22.37
N LYS A 148 -12.17 -2.56 -23.05
CA LYS A 148 -13.50 -2.35 -23.64
C LYS A 148 -14.57 -2.31 -22.54
N ASP A 149 -14.50 -3.22 -21.58
CA ASP A 149 -15.47 -3.30 -20.49
C ASP A 149 -15.34 -2.12 -19.53
N ASN A 150 -14.11 -1.66 -19.26
CA ASN A 150 -13.90 -0.47 -18.44
C ASN A 150 -14.60 0.76 -19.06
N ARG A 151 -14.41 0.98 -20.37
CA ARG A 151 -15.02 2.12 -21.06
C ARG A 151 -16.55 2.09 -21.13
N ASN A 152 -17.15 0.90 -21.23
CA ASN A 152 -18.57 0.79 -21.59
C ASN A 152 -19.46 0.30 -20.44
N THR A 153 -18.93 -0.49 -19.51
CA THR A 153 -19.76 -1.27 -18.58
C THR A 153 -19.22 -1.32 -17.15
N ILE A 154 -18.17 -0.55 -16.79
CA ILE A 154 -17.50 -0.66 -15.48
C ILE A 154 -18.45 -0.58 -14.28
N LYS A 155 -19.46 0.30 -14.33
CA LYS A 155 -20.47 0.45 -13.26
C LYS A 155 -21.27 -0.83 -13.01
N ALA A 156 -21.57 -1.58 -14.07
CA ALA A 156 -22.28 -2.85 -13.97
C ALA A 156 -21.43 -3.95 -13.31
N LEU A 157 -20.10 -3.80 -13.29
CA LEU A 157 -19.16 -4.75 -12.69
C LEU A 157 -18.92 -4.47 -11.19
N SER A 158 -19.56 -3.44 -10.63
CA SER A 158 -19.32 -3.02 -9.24
C SER A 158 -19.90 -3.94 -8.16
N GLN A 159 -20.79 -4.86 -8.55
CA GLN A 159 -21.46 -5.79 -7.64
C GLN A 159 -21.07 -7.25 -7.90
N GLN A 160 -20.06 -7.50 -8.72
CA GLN A 160 -19.55 -8.84 -8.98
C GLN A 160 -18.09 -8.95 -8.51
N THR A 161 -17.71 -10.14 -8.12
CA THR A 161 -16.33 -10.51 -7.82
C THR A 161 -15.52 -10.69 -9.10
N PHE A 162 -14.19 -10.63 -8.97
CA PHE A 162 -13.28 -10.87 -10.08
C PHE A 162 -13.39 -12.31 -10.60
N LEU A 163 -13.64 -13.28 -9.71
CA LEU A 163 -13.93 -14.66 -10.11
C LEU A 163 -15.15 -14.75 -11.03
N GLU A 164 -16.28 -14.19 -10.62
CA GLU A 164 -17.53 -14.20 -11.42
C GLU A 164 -17.30 -13.54 -12.77
N TYR A 165 -16.58 -12.41 -12.83
CA TYR A 165 -16.22 -11.76 -14.08
C TYR A 165 -15.40 -12.68 -15.00
N LEU A 166 -14.40 -13.37 -14.46
CA LEU A 166 -13.54 -14.27 -15.22
C LEU A 166 -14.32 -15.47 -15.77
N GLU A 167 -15.20 -16.06 -14.97
CA GLU A 167 -16.03 -17.20 -15.35
C GLU A 167 -17.05 -16.82 -16.43
N GLN A 168 -17.79 -15.74 -16.23
CA GLN A 168 -18.79 -15.24 -17.19
C GLN A 168 -18.20 -14.95 -18.57
N ASN A 169 -16.94 -14.50 -18.63
CA ASN A 169 -16.26 -14.15 -19.88
C ASN A 169 -15.38 -15.29 -20.43
N ASN A 170 -15.36 -16.47 -19.81
CA ASN A 170 -14.48 -17.59 -20.16
C ASN A 170 -12.99 -17.20 -20.17
N LEU A 171 -12.60 -16.32 -19.24
CA LEU A 171 -11.23 -15.79 -19.11
C LEU A 171 -10.43 -16.53 -18.04
N HIS A 172 -11.05 -17.35 -17.19
CA HIS A 172 -10.35 -18.17 -16.20
C HIS A 172 -9.58 -19.31 -16.87
N ASN A 173 -8.29 -19.09 -17.12
CA ASN A 173 -7.43 -20.02 -17.85
C ASN A 173 -5.99 -19.96 -17.32
N GLN A 174 -5.11 -20.75 -17.95
CA GLN A 174 -3.69 -20.82 -17.62
C GLN A 174 -3.01 -19.46 -17.51
N PHE A 175 -3.30 -18.51 -18.39
CA PHE A 175 -2.74 -17.15 -18.32
C PHE A 175 -3.15 -16.40 -17.06
N VAL A 176 -4.40 -16.53 -16.62
CA VAL A 176 -4.85 -15.88 -15.38
C VAL A 176 -4.11 -16.46 -14.17
N ASN A 177 -4.02 -17.79 -14.08
CA ASN A 177 -3.37 -18.47 -12.96
C ASN A 177 -1.86 -18.24 -12.91
N GLU A 178 -1.20 -18.15 -14.06
CA GLU A 178 0.26 -18.05 -14.12
C GLU A 178 0.78 -16.61 -14.15
N LEU A 179 0.03 -15.65 -14.70
CA LEU A 179 0.49 -14.26 -14.84
C LEU A 179 -0.35 -13.24 -14.06
N ILE A 180 -1.68 -13.31 -14.14
CA ILE A 180 -2.55 -12.28 -13.53
C ILE A 180 -2.66 -12.44 -12.02
N LEU A 181 -3.05 -13.62 -11.53
CA LEU A 181 -3.18 -13.86 -10.09
C LEU A 181 -1.87 -13.64 -9.34
N PRO A 182 -0.70 -14.12 -9.81
CA PRO A 182 0.57 -13.84 -9.14
C PRO A 182 0.94 -12.35 -9.10
N ALA A 183 0.73 -11.62 -10.19
CA ALA A 183 1.01 -10.19 -10.22
C ALA A 183 0.07 -9.37 -9.30
N LEU A 184 -1.22 -9.72 -9.28
CA LEU A 184 -2.20 -9.08 -8.41
C LEU A 184 -2.00 -9.46 -6.93
N ALA A 185 -1.73 -10.72 -6.62
CA ALA A 185 -1.49 -11.21 -5.26
C ALA A 185 -0.33 -10.46 -4.59
N VAL A 186 0.72 -10.13 -5.33
CA VAL A 186 1.85 -9.32 -4.83
C VAL A 186 1.45 -7.87 -4.60
N THR A 187 0.76 -7.28 -5.60
CA THR A 187 0.27 -5.90 -5.52
C THR A 187 -0.66 -5.71 -4.32
N LEU A 188 -1.56 -6.65 -4.11
CA LEU A 188 -2.56 -6.66 -3.03
C LEU A 188 -2.02 -7.30 -1.74
N THR A 189 -0.85 -7.93 -1.79
CA THR A 189 -0.22 -8.59 -0.64
C THR A 189 -1.15 -9.63 0.02
N CYS A 190 -1.84 -10.44 -0.79
CA CYS A 190 -2.83 -11.43 -0.34
C CYS A 190 -2.77 -12.74 -1.16
N ASP A 191 -3.54 -13.74 -0.75
CA ASP A 191 -3.65 -15.02 -1.44
C ASP A 191 -4.52 -14.94 -2.72
N PHE A 192 -4.43 -15.96 -3.57
CA PHE A 192 -5.16 -16.00 -4.84
C PHE A 192 -6.67 -16.00 -4.64
N LYS A 193 -7.17 -16.66 -3.59
CA LYS A 193 -8.60 -16.69 -3.27
C LYS A 193 -9.12 -15.29 -2.94
N SER A 194 -8.33 -14.52 -2.19
CA SER A 194 -8.62 -13.14 -1.83
C SER A 194 -8.66 -12.27 -3.08
N VAL A 195 -7.65 -12.36 -3.97
CA VAL A 195 -7.65 -11.63 -5.26
C VAL A 195 -8.92 -11.92 -6.07
N LEU A 196 -9.34 -13.18 -6.14
CA LEU A 196 -10.54 -13.61 -6.85
C LEU A 196 -11.84 -13.05 -6.23
N ALA A 197 -11.85 -12.81 -4.92
CA ALA A 197 -12.97 -12.22 -4.19
C ALA A 197 -13.03 -10.68 -4.26
N TYR A 198 -12.00 -10.01 -4.81
CA TYR A 198 -12.06 -8.56 -5.00
C TYR A 198 -13.18 -8.18 -5.97
N PRO A 199 -13.80 -6.99 -5.81
CA PRO A 199 -14.71 -6.46 -6.80
C PRO A 199 -14.05 -6.33 -8.18
N ALA A 200 -14.74 -6.80 -9.21
CA ALA A 200 -14.20 -6.86 -10.57
C ALA A 200 -13.86 -5.47 -11.13
N ASP A 201 -14.70 -4.47 -10.84
CA ASP A 201 -14.47 -3.08 -11.25
C ASP A 201 -13.11 -2.55 -10.77
N THR A 202 -12.76 -2.77 -9.50
CA THR A 202 -11.50 -2.29 -8.93
C THR A 202 -10.28 -2.98 -9.56
N ILE A 203 -10.36 -4.30 -9.81
CA ILE A 203 -9.28 -5.01 -10.50
C ILE A 203 -9.11 -4.47 -11.92
N ILE A 204 -10.21 -4.32 -12.66
CA ILE A 204 -10.20 -3.86 -14.06
C ILE A 204 -9.69 -2.42 -14.15
N ASP A 205 -10.13 -1.53 -13.27
CA ASP A 205 -9.64 -0.15 -13.20
C ASP A 205 -8.13 -0.11 -12.95
N TYR A 206 -7.63 -0.88 -11.98
CA TYR A 206 -6.18 -0.95 -11.75
C TYR A 206 -5.41 -1.49 -12.97
N LEU A 207 -5.87 -2.58 -13.57
CA LEU A 207 -5.20 -3.18 -14.72
C LEU A 207 -5.23 -2.29 -15.98
N THR A 208 -6.17 -1.36 -16.07
CA THR A 208 -6.35 -0.48 -17.24
C THR A 208 -5.93 0.98 -17.00
N CYS A 209 -5.60 1.37 -15.76
CA CYS A 209 -5.23 2.74 -15.41
C CYS A 209 -3.94 3.24 -16.08
N GLY A 210 -3.13 2.35 -16.66
CA GLY A 210 -1.88 2.71 -17.32
C GLY A 210 -0.61 2.43 -16.52
N VAL A 211 -0.70 1.66 -15.41
CA VAL A 211 0.47 1.26 -14.60
C VAL A 211 1.57 0.59 -15.45
N MET A 212 1.18 -0.19 -16.45
CA MET A 212 2.10 -0.85 -17.39
C MET A 212 2.72 0.10 -18.43
N LYS A 213 2.18 1.31 -18.60
CA LYS A 213 2.59 2.29 -19.63
C LYS A 213 3.43 3.43 -19.06
N GLN A 214 3.11 3.91 -17.86
CA GLN A 214 3.76 5.09 -17.26
C GLN A 214 4.96 4.75 -16.37
N GLY A 215 5.26 3.45 -16.21
CA GLY A 215 6.37 2.99 -15.39
C GLY A 215 6.10 3.15 -13.89
N ILE A 216 7.08 2.70 -13.11
CA ILE A 216 7.01 2.65 -11.66
C ILE A 216 8.18 3.44 -11.10
N VAL A 217 7.92 4.23 -10.06
CA VAL A 217 8.90 5.07 -9.37
C VAL A 217 8.89 4.80 -7.87
N ARG A 218 9.91 5.30 -7.18
CA ARG A 218 9.92 5.41 -5.72
C ARG A 218 10.45 6.77 -5.28
N ALA A 219 10.23 7.13 -4.02
CA ALA A 219 10.96 8.23 -3.39
C ALA A 219 12.42 7.80 -3.20
N LYS A 220 13.37 8.57 -3.74
CA LYS A 220 14.79 8.19 -3.82
C LYS A 220 15.42 7.99 -2.44
N GLN A 221 15.12 8.90 -1.51
CA GLN A 221 15.56 8.83 -0.11
C GLN A 221 14.61 8.01 0.79
N GLY A 222 13.62 7.32 0.20
CA GLY A 222 12.66 6.53 0.97
C GLY A 222 11.90 7.34 2.03
N VAL A 223 11.55 6.68 3.13
CA VAL A 223 10.83 7.31 4.25
C VAL A 223 11.61 8.45 4.89
N ASP A 224 12.95 8.40 4.89
CA ASP A 224 13.81 9.42 5.49
C ASP A 224 13.70 10.77 4.76
N GLY A 225 13.40 10.76 3.46
CA GLY A 225 13.11 11.98 2.70
C GLY A 225 11.68 12.51 2.87
N ILE A 226 10.74 11.64 3.26
CA ILE A 226 9.30 11.95 3.31
C ILE A 226 8.87 12.41 4.70
N VAL A 227 9.18 11.61 5.73
CA VAL A 227 8.64 11.80 7.09
C VAL A 227 9.01 13.17 7.67
N PRO A 228 10.28 13.65 7.60
CA PRO A 228 10.64 14.95 8.17
C PRO A 228 9.92 16.14 7.55
N LYS A 229 9.43 16.02 6.31
CA LYS A 229 8.64 17.07 5.64
C LYS A 229 7.18 17.05 6.10
N LEU A 230 6.66 15.87 6.44
CA LEU A 230 5.29 15.69 6.89
C LEU A 230 5.10 15.88 8.39
N THR A 231 6.15 15.84 9.21
CA THR A 231 6.09 16.02 10.67
C THR A 231 6.30 17.45 11.16
N GLN A 232 6.07 18.45 10.30
CA GLN A 232 6.33 19.85 10.61
C GLN A 232 5.04 20.58 11.01
N GLY A 233 5.14 21.48 12.00
CA GLY A 233 4.07 22.42 12.35
C GLY A 233 2.98 21.90 13.28
N TYR A 234 3.17 20.75 13.93
CA TYR A 234 2.25 20.19 14.93
C TYR A 234 2.98 19.38 16.00
N VAL A 235 2.29 18.98 17.06
CA VAL A 235 2.87 18.17 18.14
C VAL A 235 2.86 16.69 17.74
N LEU A 236 4.02 16.05 17.79
CA LEU A 236 4.18 14.62 17.53
C LEU A 236 4.59 13.89 18.82
N ARG A 237 3.82 12.87 19.22
CA ARG A 237 4.09 12.03 20.39
C ARG A 237 4.28 10.57 19.97
N CYS A 238 5.53 10.16 19.83
CA CYS A 238 5.94 8.76 19.60
C CYS A 238 5.96 7.97 20.92
N SER A 239 5.95 6.64 20.85
CA SER A 239 5.80 5.76 22.02
C SER A 239 4.55 6.03 22.86
N HIS A 240 3.50 6.55 22.22
CA HIS A 240 2.20 6.81 22.84
C HIS A 240 1.13 6.00 22.11
N GLU A 241 0.63 4.96 22.76
CA GLU A 241 -0.41 4.10 22.22
C GLU A 241 -1.78 4.63 22.65
N VAL A 242 -2.66 4.94 21.70
CA VAL A 242 -4.05 5.24 22.01
C VAL A 242 -4.78 3.92 22.27
N LEU A 243 -5.33 3.77 23.47
CA LEU A 243 -6.06 2.58 23.88
C LEU A 243 -7.53 2.69 23.53
N GLN A 244 -8.09 3.90 23.62
CA GLN A 244 -9.51 4.11 23.50
C GLN A 244 -9.86 5.53 23.02
N VAL A 245 -10.93 5.62 22.24
CA VAL A 245 -11.54 6.87 21.77
C VAL A 245 -13.04 6.80 21.98
N ASN A 246 -13.62 7.80 22.66
CA ASN A 246 -15.08 7.92 22.81
C ASN A 246 -15.54 9.34 22.53
N GLU A 247 -16.62 9.47 21.77
CA GLU A 247 -17.33 10.73 21.57
C GLU A 247 -18.23 10.99 22.78
N ALA A 248 -18.04 12.11 23.48
CA ALA A 248 -18.80 12.46 24.68
C ALA A 248 -18.96 13.98 24.81
N ASN A 249 -20.15 14.44 25.20
CA ASN A 249 -20.44 15.83 25.60
C ASN A 249 -19.99 16.91 24.59
N GLY A 250 -20.08 16.63 23.29
CA GLY A 250 -19.71 17.60 22.24
C GLY A 250 -18.21 17.69 21.95
N GLY A 251 -17.42 16.72 22.42
CA GLY A 251 -16.02 16.52 22.05
C GLY A 251 -15.67 15.03 22.08
N VAL A 252 -14.37 14.72 22.02
CA VAL A 252 -13.87 13.36 21.98
C VAL A 252 -12.80 13.15 23.05
N SER A 253 -13.02 12.13 23.88
CA SER A 253 -12.07 11.67 24.88
C SER A 253 -11.11 10.64 24.27
N VAL A 254 -9.81 10.79 24.52
CA VAL A 254 -8.75 9.92 24.01
C VAL A 254 -7.90 9.43 25.18
N CYS A 255 -7.92 8.13 25.43
CA CYS A 255 -7.08 7.48 26.44
C CYS A 255 -5.77 7.01 25.81
N VAL A 256 -4.65 7.53 26.31
CA VAL A 256 -3.32 7.31 25.75
C VAL A 256 -2.42 6.68 26.79
N ASN A 257 -1.70 5.62 26.44
CA ASN A 257 -0.67 5.01 27.26
C ASN A 257 0.71 5.43 26.76
N ASN A 258 1.51 6.05 27.63
CA ASN A 258 2.91 6.30 27.35
C ASN A 258 3.71 5.01 27.60
N LEU A 259 4.18 4.37 26.52
CA LEU A 259 4.87 3.09 26.58
C LEU A 259 6.25 3.15 27.27
N LEU A 260 6.81 4.35 27.46
CA LEU A 260 8.08 4.52 28.17
C LEU A 260 7.89 4.60 29.68
N THR A 261 6.80 5.23 30.15
CA THR A 261 6.51 5.40 31.58
C THR A 261 5.48 4.42 32.11
N GLN A 262 4.76 3.71 31.23
CA GLN A 262 3.63 2.84 31.54
C GLN A 262 2.50 3.57 32.29
N GLN A 263 2.33 4.86 31.99
CA GLN A 263 1.27 5.68 32.55
C GLN A 263 0.25 6.00 31.46
N SER A 264 -1.03 5.86 31.81
CA SER A 264 -2.14 6.23 30.94
C SER A 264 -2.76 7.54 31.38
N ASP A 265 -3.09 8.38 30.42
CA ASP A 265 -3.79 9.64 30.63
C ASP A 265 -4.93 9.81 29.62
N THR A 266 -6.00 10.48 30.05
CA THR A 266 -7.15 10.80 29.19
C THR A 266 -7.14 12.28 28.85
N GLN A 267 -7.14 12.57 27.55
CA GLN A 267 -7.16 13.93 27.01
C GLN A 267 -8.46 14.19 26.25
N GLN A 268 -8.89 15.45 26.22
CA GLN A 268 -10.09 15.89 25.48
C GLN A 268 -9.67 16.63 24.22
N PHE A 269 -10.36 16.36 23.12
CA PHE A 269 -10.19 17.02 21.83
C PHE A 269 -11.54 17.40 21.24
N ASP A 270 -11.56 18.43 20.39
CA ASP A 270 -12.78 18.78 19.64
C ASP A 270 -13.04 17.74 18.54
N TYR A 271 -11.98 17.22 17.92
CA TYR A 271 -12.06 16.17 16.90
C TYR A 271 -10.96 15.12 17.06
N VAL A 272 -11.22 13.93 16.51
CA VAL A 272 -10.21 12.88 16.36
C VAL A 272 -10.18 12.43 14.90
N VAL A 273 -8.98 12.23 14.36
CA VAL A 273 -8.75 11.56 13.08
C VAL A 273 -8.05 10.24 13.35
N ILE A 274 -8.77 9.14 13.23
CA ILE A 274 -8.22 7.79 13.32
C ILE A 274 -7.58 7.44 11.98
N ALA A 275 -6.26 7.24 11.99
CA ALA A 275 -5.44 6.91 10.82
C ALA A 275 -4.66 5.58 11.00
N SER A 276 -5.10 4.73 11.92
CA SER A 276 -4.57 3.38 12.17
C SER A 276 -5.18 2.35 11.20
N GLN A 277 -4.74 1.09 11.30
CA GLN A 277 -5.39 -0.01 10.58
C GLN A 277 -6.83 -0.24 11.07
N ALA A 278 -7.71 -0.73 10.19
CA ALA A 278 -9.14 -0.89 10.48
C ALA A 278 -9.41 -1.78 11.71
N ASN A 279 -8.70 -2.90 11.83
CA ASN A 279 -8.81 -3.80 12.98
C ASN A 279 -8.32 -3.18 14.30
N ILE A 280 -7.33 -2.28 14.26
CA ILE A 280 -6.84 -1.54 15.44
C ILE A 280 -7.87 -0.46 15.82
N ALA A 281 -8.35 0.28 14.83
CA ALA A 281 -9.38 1.31 15.01
C ALA A 281 -10.68 0.71 15.59
N ALA A 282 -11.10 -0.45 15.09
CA ALA A 282 -12.26 -1.19 15.61
C ALA A 282 -12.11 -1.50 17.10
N LYS A 283 -10.97 -2.07 17.52
CA LYS A 283 -10.70 -2.38 18.94
C LYS A 283 -10.71 -1.13 19.82
N MET A 284 -10.13 -0.03 19.32
CA MET A 284 -10.05 1.24 20.02
C MET A 284 -11.44 1.84 20.27
N LEU A 285 -12.33 1.75 19.28
CA LEU A 285 -13.70 2.29 19.34
C LEU A 285 -14.70 1.38 20.07
N CYS A 286 -14.49 0.06 20.06
CA CYS A 286 -15.36 -0.90 20.74
C CYS A 286 -14.91 -1.26 22.17
N SER A 287 -13.93 -0.54 22.73
CA SER A 287 -13.29 -0.92 24.00
C SER A 287 -14.20 -0.81 25.23
N ASN A 288 -15.10 0.19 25.29
CA ASN A 288 -16.07 0.33 26.40
C ASN A 288 -17.54 0.18 25.98
N GLU A 289 -17.86 0.37 24.70
CA GLU A 289 -19.24 0.26 24.20
C GLU A 289 -19.28 -0.78 23.09
N SER A 290 -20.01 -1.88 23.32
CA SER A 290 -20.32 -2.87 22.28
C SER A 290 -21.05 -2.27 21.08
N ASP A 291 -21.60 -1.05 21.22
CA ASP A 291 -22.55 -0.41 20.31
C ASP A 291 -21.93 0.72 19.47
N ASN A 292 -20.61 0.94 19.49
CA ASN A 292 -20.00 1.91 18.57
C ASN A 292 -20.10 1.43 17.12
N THR A 293 -21.04 2.01 16.36
CA THR A 293 -21.32 1.65 14.97
C THR A 293 -20.09 1.78 14.06
N GLN A 294 -19.25 2.81 14.22
CA GLN A 294 -18.03 2.95 13.42
C GLN A 294 -17.07 1.78 13.69
N GLY A 295 -16.89 1.38 14.95
CA GLY A 295 -16.06 0.22 15.32
C GLY A 295 -16.59 -1.11 14.79
N GLN A 296 -17.91 -1.31 14.80
CA GLN A 296 -18.56 -2.50 14.22
C GLN A 296 -18.36 -2.57 12.70
N LEU A 297 -18.49 -1.45 11.98
CA LEU A 297 -18.25 -1.38 10.54
C LEU A 297 -16.78 -1.62 10.18
N LEU A 298 -15.85 -1.05 10.96
CA LEU A 298 -14.42 -1.30 10.79
C LEU A 298 -14.06 -2.78 10.98
N SER A 299 -14.76 -3.48 11.86
CA SER A 299 -14.57 -4.92 12.09
C SER A 299 -14.97 -5.79 10.89
N GLN A 300 -15.75 -5.25 9.95
CA GLN A 300 -16.15 -5.94 8.72
C GLN A 300 -15.08 -5.86 7.61
N ILE A 301 -13.99 -5.12 7.83
CA ILE A 301 -12.90 -5.00 6.86
C ILE A 301 -11.88 -6.11 7.12
N PRO A 302 -11.78 -7.13 6.25
CA PRO A 302 -10.85 -8.23 6.46
C PRO A 302 -9.40 -7.77 6.33
N MET A 303 -8.49 -8.48 6.99
CA MET A 303 -7.05 -8.21 6.93
C MET A 303 -6.32 -9.42 6.37
N ALA A 304 -5.40 -9.20 5.42
CA ALA A 304 -4.41 -10.17 4.99
C ALA A 304 -3.06 -9.87 5.65
N TYR A 305 -2.24 -10.91 5.80
CA TYR A 305 -0.91 -10.83 6.42
C TYR A 305 0.15 -11.43 5.49
N SER A 306 1.32 -10.79 5.45
CA SER A 306 2.44 -11.23 4.63
C SER A 306 3.76 -10.88 5.29
N THR A 307 4.73 -11.76 5.12
CA THR A 307 6.09 -11.59 5.60
C THR A 307 6.96 -11.08 4.47
N MET A 308 7.77 -10.07 4.74
CA MET A 308 8.86 -9.68 3.86
C MET A 308 10.20 -9.97 4.52
N VAL A 309 11.12 -10.49 3.72
CA VAL A 309 12.51 -10.72 4.12
C VAL A 309 13.43 -9.90 3.20
N LEU A 310 14.31 -9.12 3.80
CA LEU A 310 15.46 -8.49 3.14
C LEU A 310 16.66 -9.41 3.31
N HIS A 311 17.30 -9.82 2.21
CA HIS A 311 18.37 -10.82 2.24
C HIS A 311 19.34 -10.68 1.05
N THR A 312 20.47 -11.38 1.11
CA THR A 312 21.45 -11.51 0.01
C THR A 312 21.46 -12.91 -0.62
N ASP A 313 20.55 -13.80 -0.21
CA ASP A 313 20.46 -15.17 -0.74
C ASP A 313 19.99 -15.22 -2.21
N GLU A 314 20.95 -15.38 -3.12
CA GLU A 314 20.74 -15.51 -4.56
C GLU A 314 19.99 -16.80 -4.95
N SER A 315 19.88 -17.79 -4.05
CA SER A 315 19.26 -19.08 -4.34
C SER A 315 17.73 -19.04 -4.40
N LEU A 316 17.11 -17.87 -4.16
CA LEU A 316 15.68 -17.63 -4.30
C LEU A 316 15.26 -17.22 -5.74
N VAL A 317 16.23 -17.06 -6.64
CA VAL A 317 15.99 -16.77 -8.07
C VAL A 317 16.72 -17.78 -8.94
N PHE A 318 16.20 -18.11 -10.15
CA PHE A 318 16.81 -19.17 -10.98
C PHE A 318 18.25 -18.89 -11.43
N ASP A 319 18.57 -17.62 -11.70
CA ASP A 319 19.88 -17.14 -12.14
C ASP A 319 19.92 -15.62 -11.91
N LYS A 320 20.70 -15.17 -10.94
CA LYS A 320 20.75 -13.76 -10.56
C LYS A 320 21.32 -12.85 -11.65
N ASN A 321 22.04 -13.34 -12.66
CA ASN A 321 22.56 -12.47 -13.72
C ASN A 321 21.58 -12.36 -14.89
N ARG A 322 20.78 -13.40 -15.12
CA ARG A 322 19.87 -13.50 -16.27
C ARG A 322 18.42 -13.10 -15.95
N ALA A 323 17.98 -13.32 -14.71
CA ALA A 323 16.65 -12.95 -14.24
C ALA A 323 16.40 -11.44 -14.37
N SER A 324 15.18 -11.10 -14.77
CA SER A 324 14.68 -9.73 -14.67
C SER A 324 14.60 -9.30 -13.18
N PRO A 325 14.55 -7.98 -12.88
CA PRO A 325 14.62 -7.49 -11.50
C PRO A 325 13.52 -8.02 -10.58
N VAL A 326 12.33 -8.31 -11.11
CA VAL A 326 11.20 -8.86 -10.35
C VAL A 326 10.99 -10.32 -10.71
N SER A 327 11.03 -11.19 -9.70
CA SER A 327 10.92 -12.64 -9.83
C SER A 327 9.67 -13.15 -9.12
N TYR A 328 8.72 -13.70 -9.86
CA TYR A 328 7.53 -14.38 -9.33
C TYR A 328 7.79 -15.89 -9.30
N LEU A 329 7.66 -16.50 -8.13
CA LEU A 329 7.85 -17.93 -7.94
C LEU A 329 6.52 -18.58 -7.54
N LEU A 330 6.07 -19.52 -8.36
CA LEU A 330 4.82 -20.25 -8.20
C LEU A 330 5.07 -21.67 -7.70
N SER A 331 4.23 -22.13 -6.79
CA SER A 331 4.19 -23.51 -6.32
C SER A 331 2.75 -23.99 -6.37
N GLU A 332 2.53 -25.23 -6.80
CA GLU A 332 1.18 -25.85 -6.80
C GLU A 332 0.69 -26.16 -5.39
N GLN A 333 1.60 -26.16 -4.41
CA GLN A 333 1.30 -26.45 -3.00
C GLN A 333 0.97 -25.19 -2.21
N GLU A 334 1.08 -24.01 -2.82
CA GLU A 334 0.94 -22.71 -2.16
C GLU A 334 -0.25 -21.94 -2.76
N ASP A 335 -0.97 -21.22 -1.91
CA ASP A 335 -2.13 -20.40 -2.30
C ASP A 335 -1.75 -18.96 -2.71
N ARG A 336 -0.45 -18.68 -2.77
CA ARG A 336 0.12 -17.40 -3.21
C ARG A 336 1.51 -17.58 -3.80
N ALA A 337 1.91 -16.59 -4.61
CA ALA A 337 3.26 -16.53 -5.17
C ALA A 337 4.25 -15.91 -4.17
N ALA A 338 5.48 -16.42 -4.15
CA ALA A 338 6.62 -15.67 -3.63
C ALA A 338 7.03 -14.61 -4.65
N THR A 339 7.49 -13.45 -4.21
CA THR A 339 8.06 -12.44 -5.11
C THR A 339 9.32 -11.83 -4.57
N THR A 340 10.40 -11.99 -5.33
CA THR A 340 11.72 -11.49 -5.02
C THR A 340 12.06 -10.33 -5.95
N VAL A 341 12.40 -9.17 -5.38
CA VAL A 341 12.88 -7.98 -6.12
C VAL A 341 14.36 -7.82 -5.87
N ASP A 342 15.15 -7.85 -6.94
CA ASP A 342 16.58 -7.55 -6.94
C ASP A 342 16.79 -6.03 -7.00
N LEU A 343 17.09 -5.43 -5.85
CA LEU A 343 17.15 -3.97 -5.70
C LEU A 343 18.30 -3.36 -6.50
N SER A 344 19.43 -4.08 -6.65
CA SER A 344 20.60 -3.58 -7.39
C SER A 344 20.34 -3.49 -8.90
N LYS A 345 19.34 -4.22 -9.41
CA LYS A 345 18.89 -4.07 -10.80
C LYS A 345 17.71 -3.12 -10.96
N ALA A 346 16.80 -3.11 -9.98
CA ALA A 346 15.58 -2.33 -10.08
C ALA A 346 15.86 -0.81 -9.98
N PHE A 347 16.83 -0.40 -9.16
CA PHE A 347 17.06 1.02 -8.85
C PHE A 347 18.51 1.44 -9.04
N SER A 348 18.70 2.61 -9.66
CA SER A 348 20.03 3.21 -9.85
C SER A 348 20.74 3.49 -8.53
N THR A 349 19.99 3.82 -7.47
CA THR A 349 20.53 4.02 -6.11
C THR A 349 21.33 2.80 -5.60
N TYR A 350 20.98 1.58 -6.01
CA TYR A 350 21.64 0.35 -5.54
C TYR A 350 22.52 -0.31 -6.61
N ALA A 351 22.69 0.30 -7.79
CA ALA A 351 23.32 -0.36 -8.94
C ALA A 351 24.80 -0.73 -8.75
N GLN A 352 25.50 -0.07 -7.84
CA GLN A 352 26.90 -0.33 -7.52
C GLN A 352 27.09 -1.19 -6.25
N GLN A 353 26.01 -1.57 -5.60
CA GLN A 353 26.02 -2.49 -4.46
C GLN A 353 26.08 -3.94 -4.94
N GLU A 354 26.49 -4.85 -4.06
CA GLU A 354 26.15 -6.27 -4.24
C GLU A 354 24.62 -6.48 -4.26
N SER A 355 24.19 -7.62 -4.82
CA SER A 355 22.78 -7.94 -4.92
C SER A 355 22.15 -8.06 -3.54
N VAL A 356 21.10 -7.28 -3.33
CA VAL A 356 20.26 -7.31 -2.15
C VAL A 356 18.81 -7.43 -2.60
N PHE A 357 18.10 -8.37 -1.99
CA PHE A 357 16.79 -8.80 -2.43
C PHE A 357 15.74 -8.52 -1.36
N GLN A 358 14.55 -8.12 -1.79
CA GLN A 358 13.36 -8.18 -0.97
C GLN A 358 12.45 -9.28 -1.47
N THR A 359 12.18 -10.27 -0.62
CA THR A 359 11.25 -11.36 -0.92
C THR A 359 9.98 -11.23 -0.09
N TRP A 360 8.86 -11.06 -0.78
CA TRP A 360 7.52 -11.25 -0.22
C TRP A 360 7.18 -12.73 -0.18
N HIS A 361 6.74 -13.17 1.00
CA HIS A 361 6.28 -14.52 1.29
C HIS A 361 7.17 -15.61 0.69
N PRO A 362 8.39 -15.80 1.21
CA PRO A 362 9.30 -16.81 0.68
C PRO A 362 8.70 -18.22 0.76
N ILE A 363 8.38 -18.82 -0.39
CA ILE A 363 8.03 -20.25 -0.51
C ILE A 363 9.24 -21.11 -0.11
N LYS A 364 10.42 -20.69 -0.55
CA LYS A 364 11.71 -21.20 -0.10
C LYS A 364 12.32 -20.19 0.88
N GLN A 365 12.57 -20.61 2.11
CA GLN A 365 13.20 -19.76 3.12
C GLN A 365 14.66 -19.43 2.72
N PRO A 366 15.10 -18.17 2.86
CA PRO A 366 16.50 -17.81 2.66
C PRO A 366 17.39 -18.41 3.75
N GLN A 367 18.66 -18.62 3.40
CA GLN A 367 19.68 -19.04 4.36
C GLN A 367 19.81 -18.03 5.50
N ALA A 368 19.85 -18.52 6.75
CA ALA A 368 19.76 -17.69 7.94
C ALA A 368 20.89 -16.64 8.05
N ASP A 369 22.10 -16.99 7.62
CA ASP A 369 23.27 -16.13 7.58
C ASP A 369 23.21 -15.04 6.49
N LYS A 370 22.23 -15.13 5.58
CA LYS A 370 22.00 -14.16 4.51
C LYS A 370 20.78 -13.28 4.72
N VAL A 371 20.05 -13.47 5.82
CA VAL A 371 18.93 -12.60 6.20
C VAL A 371 19.45 -11.34 6.86
N ILE A 372 19.06 -10.18 6.33
CA ILE A 372 19.38 -8.86 6.90
C ILE A 372 18.28 -8.44 7.88
N CYS A 373 17.02 -8.52 7.44
CA CYS A 373 15.88 -8.27 8.33
C CYS A 373 14.62 -8.98 7.83
N GLN A 374 13.70 -9.24 8.74
CA GLN A 374 12.38 -9.79 8.46
C GLN A 374 11.33 -8.96 9.17
N ALA A 375 10.20 -8.73 8.50
CA ALA A 375 9.08 -8.00 9.07
C ALA A 375 7.75 -8.57 8.57
N GLU A 376 6.74 -8.47 9.42
CA GLU A 376 5.37 -8.85 9.10
C GLU A 376 4.54 -7.60 8.79
N PHE A 377 3.73 -7.70 7.76
CA PHE A 377 2.86 -6.64 7.30
C PHE A 377 1.45 -7.16 7.19
N SER A 378 0.50 -6.29 7.52
CA SER A 378 -0.92 -6.53 7.31
C SER A 378 -1.49 -5.50 6.35
N ARG A 379 -2.48 -5.91 5.55
CA ARG A 379 -3.19 -5.05 4.62
C ARG A 379 -4.70 -5.32 4.69
N PRO A 380 -5.54 -4.28 4.71
CA PRO A 380 -6.97 -4.47 4.57
C PRO A 380 -7.32 -5.02 3.18
N LEU A 381 -8.36 -5.84 3.11
CA LEU A 381 -8.90 -6.40 1.88
C LEU A 381 -10.16 -5.64 1.46
N VAL A 382 -10.37 -5.55 0.14
CA VAL A 382 -11.58 -4.99 -0.45
C VAL A 382 -12.44 -6.15 -0.94
N THR A 383 -13.59 -6.36 -0.30
CA THR A 383 -14.64 -7.27 -0.73
C THR A 383 -15.91 -6.47 -1.03
N LEU A 384 -16.94 -7.11 -1.59
CA LEU A 384 -18.23 -6.46 -1.79
C LEU A 384 -18.87 -6.04 -0.46
N GLU A 385 -18.66 -6.82 0.59
CA GLU A 385 -19.11 -6.53 1.96
C GLU A 385 -18.30 -5.39 2.58
N SER A 386 -16.96 -5.43 2.54
CA SER A 386 -16.15 -4.38 3.16
C SER A 386 -16.34 -3.04 2.47
N ARG A 387 -16.62 -3.02 1.15
CA ARG A 387 -16.99 -1.81 0.40
C ARG A 387 -18.26 -1.17 0.95
N LYS A 388 -19.29 -1.96 1.31
CA LYS A 388 -20.53 -1.43 1.91
C LYS A 388 -20.26 -0.81 3.27
N ALA A 389 -19.44 -1.46 4.11
CA ALA A 389 -19.05 -0.94 5.41
C ALA A 389 -18.27 0.39 5.27
N VAL A 390 -17.31 0.46 4.34
CA VAL A 390 -16.53 1.67 4.07
C VAL A 390 -17.42 2.81 3.56
N SER A 391 -18.39 2.54 2.69
CA SER A 391 -19.34 3.56 2.23
C SER A 391 -20.17 4.15 3.37
N GLN A 392 -20.58 3.33 4.33
CA GLN A 392 -21.28 3.82 5.53
C GLN A 392 -20.35 4.66 6.42
N LEU A 393 -19.11 4.19 6.65
CA LEU A 393 -18.10 4.95 7.40
C LEU A 393 -17.80 6.30 6.76
N GLN A 394 -17.72 6.38 5.42
CA GLN A 394 -17.53 7.63 4.69
C GLN A 394 -18.68 8.62 4.94
N SER A 395 -19.94 8.15 4.95
CA SER A 395 -21.07 9.01 5.28
C SER A 395 -21.03 9.48 6.74
N MET A 396 -20.66 8.61 7.68
CA MET A 396 -20.52 8.99 9.10
C MET A 396 -19.44 10.05 9.34
N ASN A 397 -18.36 10.04 8.53
CA ASN A 397 -17.32 11.07 8.58
C ASN A 397 -17.85 12.48 8.30
N GLU A 398 -19.01 12.67 7.68
CA GLU A 398 -19.59 13.99 7.42
C GLU A 398 -20.06 14.69 8.71
N HIS A 399 -20.45 13.92 9.73
CA HIS A 399 -21.12 14.46 10.92
C HIS A 399 -20.45 14.12 12.25
N SER A 400 -19.78 12.97 12.39
CA SER A 400 -19.13 12.60 13.66
C SER A 400 -17.89 13.45 13.94
N SER A 401 -17.61 13.70 15.22
CA SER A 401 -16.34 14.31 15.67
C SER A 401 -15.16 13.33 15.55
N ILE A 402 -15.44 12.03 15.41
CA ILE A 402 -14.49 10.97 15.09
C ILE A 402 -14.48 10.77 13.58
N LYS A 403 -13.42 11.29 12.94
CA LYS A 403 -13.11 11.08 11.54
C LYS A 403 -12.21 9.86 11.38
N ILE A 404 -12.41 9.10 10.31
CA ILE A 404 -11.60 7.93 9.98
C ILE A 404 -10.99 8.09 8.60
N CYS A 405 -9.67 7.97 8.51
CA CYS A 405 -8.92 7.89 7.25
C CYS A 405 -7.95 6.71 7.27
N GLY A 406 -7.41 6.36 6.10
CA GLY A 406 -6.59 5.18 5.93
C GLY A 406 -6.74 4.62 4.53
N SER A 407 -5.81 3.78 4.11
CA SER A 407 -5.85 3.21 2.75
C SER A 407 -7.12 2.41 2.46
N TYR A 408 -7.82 1.91 3.48
CA TYR A 408 -9.09 1.19 3.35
C TYR A 408 -10.31 2.11 3.17
N MET A 409 -10.16 3.42 3.40
CA MET A 409 -11.27 4.38 3.32
C MET A 409 -11.49 4.94 1.91
N ALA A 410 -10.75 4.47 0.91
CA ALA A 410 -10.94 4.83 -0.50
C ALA A 410 -11.49 3.65 -1.30
N ASN A 411 -12.31 3.92 -2.31
CA ASN A 411 -12.88 2.89 -3.18
C ASN A 411 -11.89 2.48 -4.29
N ARG A 412 -10.70 2.01 -3.90
CA ARG A 412 -9.63 1.53 -4.79
C ARG A 412 -8.75 0.52 -4.05
N PHE A 413 -7.67 0.04 -4.66
CA PHE A 413 -6.72 -0.79 -3.92
C PHE A 413 -6.15 -0.01 -2.72
N PRO A 414 -6.05 -0.65 -1.53
CA PRO A 414 -5.58 0.01 -0.32
C PRO A 414 -4.05 0.17 -0.34
N LEU A 415 -3.60 1.07 -1.21
CA LEU A 415 -2.20 1.44 -1.47
C LEU A 415 -1.94 2.87 -0.98
N LEU A 416 -0.74 3.39 -1.21
CA LEU A 416 -0.29 4.69 -0.70
C LEU A 416 -1.19 5.86 -1.17
N ASP A 417 -1.69 5.83 -2.40
CA ASP A 417 -2.58 6.88 -2.90
C ASP A 417 -3.90 6.95 -2.16
N ALA A 418 -4.51 5.81 -1.88
CA ALA A 418 -5.75 5.71 -1.10
C ALA A 418 -5.57 6.29 0.32
N ALA A 419 -4.38 6.14 0.90
CA ALA A 419 -4.06 6.74 2.19
C ALA A 419 -4.02 8.27 2.11
N VAL A 420 -3.44 8.85 1.05
CA VAL A 420 -3.42 10.31 0.85
C VAL A 420 -4.80 10.83 0.48
N GLU A 421 -5.50 10.18 -0.46
CA GLU A 421 -6.86 10.52 -0.87
C GLU A 421 -7.81 10.59 0.32
N SER A 422 -7.84 9.55 1.17
CA SER A 422 -8.69 9.55 2.36
C SER A 422 -8.34 10.68 3.34
N SER A 423 -7.06 11.03 3.49
CA SER A 423 -6.66 12.15 4.34
C SER A 423 -7.06 13.52 3.76
N VAL A 424 -7.03 13.68 2.44
CA VAL A 424 -7.50 14.89 1.73
C VAL A 424 -9.00 15.05 1.92
N ILE A 425 -9.78 13.97 1.73
CA ILE A 425 -11.23 13.97 1.96
C ILE A 425 -11.55 14.38 3.39
N ILE A 426 -10.86 13.83 4.40
CA ILE A 426 -11.07 14.23 5.80
C ILE A 426 -10.73 15.71 6.02
N ALA A 427 -9.62 16.20 5.47
CA ALA A 427 -9.26 17.61 5.59
C ALA A 427 -10.35 18.51 4.98
N GLU A 428 -10.89 18.15 3.81
CA GLU A 428 -11.95 18.91 3.14
C GLU A 428 -13.26 18.91 3.94
N LEU A 429 -13.66 17.77 4.53
CA LEU A 429 -14.79 17.68 5.45
C LEU A 429 -14.60 18.54 6.70
N MET A 430 -13.34 18.80 7.08
CA MET A 430 -12.95 19.70 8.15
C MET A 430 -12.68 21.14 7.65
N GLY A 431 -13.07 21.47 6.42
CA GLY A 431 -12.96 22.82 5.86
C GLY A 431 -11.56 23.23 5.39
N VAL A 432 -10.61 22.29 5.31
CA VAL A 432 -9.22 22.53 4.90
C VAL A 432 -8.99 21.96 3.50
N ARG A 433 -8.50 22.80 2.58
CA ARG A 433 -8.19 22.39 1.20
C ARG A 433 -6.73 21.96 1.07
N ALA A 434 -6.49 20.86 0.35
CA ALA A 434 -5.15 20.43 0.02
C ALA A 434 -4.51 21.38 -1.01
N PRO A 435 -3.31 21.94 -0.75
CA PRO A 435 -2.70 22.94 -1.62
C PRO A 435 -2.18 22.37 -2.96
N TRP A 436 -2.08 21.05 -3.08
CA TRP A 436 -1.63 20.35 -4.29
C TRP A 436 -2.77 19.82 -5.16
N VAL A 437 -4.02 19.87 -4.69
CA VAL A 437 -5.17 19.54 -5.52
C VAL A 437 -5.46 20.76 -6.39
N ARG A 438 -5.12 20.69 -7.67
CA ARG A 438 -5.44 21.76 -8.63
C ARG A 438 -6.96 21.90 -8.73
N ALA A 439 -7.45 23.13 -8.65
CA ALA A 439 -8.85 23.48 -8.84
C ALA A 439 -9.35 23.18 -10.26
#